data_AF-A0A392WF36-F1
#
_entry.id   AF-A0A392WF36-F1
#
_cell.length_a   1.000
_cell.length_b   1.000
_cell.length_c   1.000
_cell.angle_alpha   90.00
_cell.angle_beta   90.00
_cell.angle_gamma   90.00
#
_symmetry.space_group_name_H-M   'P 1'
#
loop_
_entity.id
_entity.type
_entity.pdbx_description
1 polymer ?
#
loop_
_entity_poly.entity_id
_entity_poly.type
_entity_poly.pdbx_seq_one_letter_code
_entity_poly.pdbx_strand_id
1 'polypeptide(L)' 'PMGSKWDIEKFTGSNDFGLWTVKVRAILTQQKCAEALMGIENMPNTLSRRKERDE' A
#
# COMPACT_ATOMS: atom_id res chain seq x y z
N PRO A 1 -14.62 -7.19 16.79
CA PRO A 1 -14.45 -7.11 15.32
C PRO A 1 -13.02 -7.50 14.93
N MET A 2 -12.81 -8.75 14.50
CA MET A 2 -11.50 -9.17 13.99
C MET A 2 -11.20 -8.31 12.75
N GLY A 3 -10.18 -7.45 12.85
CA GLY A 3 -9.75 -6.63 11.73
C GLY A 3 -9.47 -7.52 10.53
N SER A 4 -10.01 -7.17 9.37
CA SER A 4 -9.79 -7.90 8.13
C SER A 4 -8.30 -7.87 7.79
N LYS A 5 -7.57 -8.92 8.20
CA LYS A 5 -6.18 -9.13 7.81
C LYS A 5 -6.20 -9.55 6.36
N TRP A 6 -5.69 -8.70 5.48
CA TRP A 6 -5.52 -9.04 4.07
C TRP A 6 -4.40 -10.06 3.93
N ASP A 7 -4.71 -11.22 3.36
CA ASP A 7 -3.71 -12.24 3.06
C ASP A 7 -3.06 -11.90 1.71
N ILE A 8 -2.02 -11.08 1.76
CA ILE A 8 -1.19 -10.73 0.61
C ILE A 8 0.27 -11.00 0.94
N GLU A 9 0.94 -11.68 0.03
CA GLU A 9 2.38 -11.91 0.09
C GLU A 9 3.17 -10.58 0.01
N LYS A 10 4.31 -10.52 0.71
CA LYS A 10 5.28 -9.46 0.49
C LYS A 10 5.88 -9.61 -0.90
N PHE A 11 6.07 -8.50 -1.60
CA PHE A 11 6.81 -8.52 -2.85
C PHE A 11 8.30 -8.76 -2.57
N THR A 12 8.84 -9.89 -3.03
CA THR A 12 10.26 -10.22 -2.86
C THR A 12 11.08 -10.02 -4.13
N GLY A 13 10.47 -9.56 -5.23
CA GLY A 13 11.07 -9.51 -6.56
C GLY A 13 11.01 -10.85 -7.32
N SER A 14 10.81 -11.97 -6.63
CA SER A 14 10.56 -13.29 -7.26
C SER A 14 9.09 -13.53 -7.58
N ASN A 15 8.17 -12.81 -6.93
CA ASN A 15 6.74 -12.90 -7.19
C ASN A 15 6.38 -12.30 -8.54
N ASP A 16 5.28 -12.76 -9.12
CA ASP A 16 4.69 -12.10 -10.29
C ASP A 16 4.25 -10.68 -9.91
N PHE A 17 4.93 -9.69 -10.47
CA PHE A 17 4.68 -8.28 -10.17
C PHE A 17 3.27 -7.85 -10.61
N GLY A 18 2.77 -8.36 -11.73
CA GLY A 18 1.44 -8.03 -12.24
C GLY A 18 0.34 -8.51 -11.29
N LEU A 19 0.39 -9.78 -10.89
CA LEU A 19 -0.54 -10.38 -9.95
C LEU A 19 -0.48 -9.71 -8.58
N TRP A 20 0.73 -9.44 -8.08
CA TRP A 20 0.93 -8.71 -6.83
C TRP A 20 0.30 -7.31 -6.88
N THR A 21 0.52 -6.58 -7.97
CA THR A 21 -0.05 -5.23 -8.17
C THR A 21 -1.57 -5.25 -8.20
N VAL A 22 -2.19 -6.24 -8.86
CA VAL A 22 -3.65 -6.40 -8.87
C VAL A 22 -4.20 -6.64 -7.46
N LYS A 23 -3.56 -7.51 -6.67
CA LYS A 23 -3.95 -7.77 -5.27
C LYS A 23 -3.83 -6.50 -4.40
N VAL A 24 -2.74 -5.74 -4.51
CA VAL A 24 -2.54 -4.47 -3.78
C VAL A 24 -3.60 -3.44 -4.16
N ARG A 25 -3.90 -3.29 -5.46
CA ARG A 25 -4.95 -2.38 -5.94
C ARG A 25 -6.31 -2.71 -5.35
N ALA A 26 -6.71 -3.98 -5.38
CA ALA A 26 -7.98 -4.41 -4.82
C ALA A 26 -8.10 -4.06 -3.32
N ILE A 27 -7.04 -4.32 -2.54
CA ILE A 27 -7.01 -4.00 -1.10
C ILE A 27 -7.13 -2.48 -0.88
N LEU A 28 -6.37 -1.67 -1.61
CA LEU A 28 -6.41 -0.21 -1.46
C LEU A 28 -7.77 0.37 -1.84
N THR A 29 -8.39 -0.13 -2.91
CA THR A 29 -9.76 0.25 -3.28
C THR A 29 -10.76 -0.13 -2.20
N GLN A 30 -10.67 -1.34 -1.65
CA GLN A 30 -11.56 -1.80 -0.59
C GLN A 30 -11.42 -1.00 0.70
N GLN A 31 -10.22 -0.49 1.00
CA GLN A 31 -9.95 0.36 2.15
C GLN A 31 -10.27 1.85 1.91
N LYS A 32 -10.80 2.22 0.73
CA LYS A 32 -11.00 3.62 0.32
C LYS A 32 -9.69 4.44 0.29
N CYS A 33 -8.57 3.76 0.04
CA CYS A 33 -7.24 4.35 -0.15
C CYS A 33 -6.82 4.33 -1.62
N ALA A 34 -7.77 4.38 -2.57
CA ALA A 34 -7.48 4.34 -4.00
C ALA A 34 -6.59 5.50 -4.46
N GLU A 35 -6.61 6.64 -3.74
CA GLU A 35 -5.74 7.79 -4.00
C GLU A 35 -4.25 7.45 -3.86
N ALA A 36 -3.90 6.46 -3.03
CA ALA A 36 -2.52 5.96 -2.91
C ALA A 36 -2.01 5.34 -4.23
N LEU A 37 -2.90 4.89 -5.11
CA LEU A 37 -2.54 4.36 -6.43
C LEU A 37 -2.16 5.45 -7.42
N MET A 38 -2.54 6.71 -7.16
CA MET A 38 -2.23 7.86 -8.00
C MET A 38 -0.84 8.45 -7.68
N GLY A 39 -0.07 7.81 -6.79
CA GLY A 39 1.28 8.23 -6.44
C GLY A 39 1.36 9.22 -5.29
N ILE A 40 2.60 9.51 -4.87
CA ILE A 40 2.90 10.36 -3.71
C ILE A 40 2.42 11.79 -3.91
N GLU A 41 2.40 12.28 -5.16
CA GLU A 41 1.92 13.62 -5.51
C GLU A 41 0.45 13.85 -5.15
N ASN A 42 -0.34 12.77 -5.10
CA ASN A 42 -1.76 12.79 -4.77
C ASN A 42 -2.04 12.40 -3.31
N MET A 43 -1.00 12.07 -2.53
CA MET A 43 -1.17 11.79 -1.11
C MET A 43 -1.26 13.08 -0.28
N PRO A 44 -2.07 13.10 0.79
CA PRO A 44 -2.10 14.22 1.71
C PRO A 44 -0.71 14.56 2.22
N ASN A 45 -0.32 15.84 2.15
CA ASN A 45 0.98 16.32 2.59
C ASN A 45 1.23 16.12 4.10
N THR A 46 0.17 15.75 4.85
CA THR A 46 0.22 15.33 6.26
C THR A 46 0.90 13.97 6.46
N LEU A 47 1.05 13.17 5.41
CA LEU A 47 1.81 11.91 5.42
C LEU A 47 3.31 12.12 5.14
N SER A 48 3.71 13.33 4.74
CA SER A 48 5.08 13.70 4.36
C SER A 48 6.00 14.00 5.55
N ARG A 49 6.18 13.02 6.45
CA ARG A 49 7.48 12.76 7.14
C ARG A 49 7.34 11.53 8.02
N ARG A 50 7.89 10.39 7.58
CA ARG A 50 8.49 9.50 8.57
C ARG A 50 9.79 10.20 8.97
N LYS A 51 9.90 10.69 10.20
CA LYS A 51 11.20 11.07 10.75
C LYS A 51 12.08 9.83 10.62
N GLU A 52 13.15 9.90 9.83
CA GLU A 52 14.21 8.91 9.90
C GLU A 52 14.54 8.75 11.38
N ARG A 53 14.48 7.52 11.87
CA ARG A 53 14.88 7.25 13.23
C ARG A 53 16.38 7.49 13.21
N ASP A 54 16.79 8.66 13.72
CA ASP A 54 18.17 9.01 14.00
C ASP A 54 18.80 7.80 14.72
N GLU A 55 19.83 7.19 14.12
CA GLU A 55 20.75 6.28 14.83
C GLU A 55 21.73 7.10 15.68
#